data_AF-W9VNM1-F1
#
_entry.id   AF-W9VNM1-F1
#
_cell.length_a   1.000
_cell.length_b   1.000
_cell.length_c   1.000
_cell.angle_alpha   90.00
_cell.angle_beta   90.00
_cell.angle_gamma   90.00
#
_symmetry.space_group_name_H-M   'P 1'
#
loop_
_entity.id
_entity.type
_entity.pdbx_description
1 polymer ?
#
loop_
_entity_poly.entity_id
_entity_poly.type
_entity_poly.pdbx_seq_one_letter_code
_entity_poly.pdbx_strand_id
1 'polypeptide(L)'
;MASSNAFPALDTSMSPTGNRSAGASPTNTSMNGGNGVNGPSAAAAAAYMAPLPVGHQQDLNYLFNQIQELGSLLRSNRDKVNSITKNAEEVAKRANGAFTNGEESGAAAENDKAKIRELELELAKQKHLVELYKHEQKENTNLIAMYEEAMGTAVEQVRNYCGDIEGRFLRQRRHYNDLLQQEKDEHLQSRLDRDHWHAQTLKVCEMIRTAHRLRSEEWHEEYTIIAALQGEVRILRRVIGMEAEKPEEETGWPYLKDLPLPE
;
A
#
# COMPACT_ATOMS: atom_id res chain seq x y z
N MET A 1 41.60 -10.78 -6.21
CA MET A 1 40.76 -11.74 -5.45
C MET A 1 40.32 -11.06 -4.16
N ALA A 2 39.00 -11.07 -3.89
CA ALA A 2 38.30 -10.91 -2.60
C ALA A 2 38.55 -9.59 -1.81
N SER A 3 37.59 -8.91 -1.17
CA SER A 3 36.28 -9.29 -0.60
C SER A 3 35.47 -7.98 -0.46
N SER A 4 34.21 -7.88 -0.90
CA SER A 4 32.99 -8.25 -0.17
C SER A 4 32.96 -7.82 1.29
N ASN A 5 32.14 -6.82 1.62
CA ASN A 5 31.12 -6.95 2.67
C ASN A 5 30.06 -5.85 2.56
N ALA A 6 28.87 -6.28 2.12
CA ALA A 6 27.60 -5.66 2.39
C ALA A 6 27.19 -6.00 3.83
N PHE A 7 26.57 -5.04 4.54
CA PHE A 7 26.01 -5.06 5.90
C PHE A 7 26.94 -4.69 7.08
N PRO A 8 26.55 -3.73 7.95
CA PRO A 8 27.00 -3.66 9.34
C PRO A 8 26.12 -4.52 10.27
N ALA A 9 26.70 -4.95 11.40
CA ALA A 9 26.23 -6.00 12.31
C ALA A 9 24.98 -5.63 13.14
N LEU A 10 24.18 -6.67 13.46
CA LEU A 10 23.15 -6.64 14.51
C LEU A 10 23.80 -6.48 15.89
N ASP A 11 23.30 -5.54 16.69
CA ASP A 11 23.52 -5.49 18.13
C ASP A 11 22.30 -6.08 18.86
N THR A 12 22.56 -7.08 19.69
CA THR A 12 21.60 -7.74 20.57
C THR A 12 21.95 -7.43 22.01
N SER A 13 21.27 -6.45 22.60
CA SER A 13 21.23 -6.28 24.06
C SER A 13 19.79 -6.23 24.55
N MET A 14 19.32 -7.35 25.11
CA MET A 14 18.10 -7.47 25.90
C MET A 14 18.44 -7.27 27.39
N SER A 15 17.73 -6.39 28.10
CA SER A 15 17.11 -6.63 29.43
C SER A 15 16.44 -5.35 30.01
N PRO A 16 15.62 -5.40 31.08
CA PRO A 16 14.18 -5.72 31.04
C PRO A 16 13.29 -4.60 31.64
N THR A 17 11.99 -4.87 31.74
CA THR A 17 10.93 -4.15 32.51
C THR A 17 10.25 -2.92 31.89
N GLY A 18 9.04 -3.17 31.35
CA GLY A 18 7.80 -2.47 31.73
C GLY A 18 7.58 -1.04 31.27
N ASN A 19 6.80 -0.85 30.18
CA ASN A 19 5.59 -0.03 30.26
C ASN A 19 4.64 -0.27 29.09
N ARG A 20 3.36 -0.44 29.42
CA ARG A 20 2.24 -0.49 28.48
C ARG A 20 1.86 0.93 28.10
N SER A 21 1.73 1.23 26.81
CA SER A 21 0.84 2.31 26.34
C SER A 21 0.50 2.13 24.87
N ALA A 22 -0.77 2.40 24.58
CA ALA A 22 -1.46 2.18 23.34
C ALA A 22 -1.00 3.11 22.22
N GLY A 23 -1.24 2.67 20.98
CA GLY A 23 -1.02 3.47 19.80
C GLY A 23 -2.00 4.63 19.67
N ALA A 24 -1.51 5.71 19.06
CA ALA A 24 -2.31 6.71 18.38
C ALA A 24 -1.51 7.25 17.18
N SER A 25 -2.17 7.31 16.02
CA SER A 25 -1.65 7.76 14.73
C SER A 25 -1.26 9.24 14.74
N PRO A 26 -0.25 9.67 13.96
CA PRO A 26 0.01 11.09 13.77
C PRO A 26 -0.96 11.66 12.72
N THR A 27 -1.86 12.56 13.15
CA THR A 27 -2.61 13.43 12.25
C THR A 27 -1.76 14.67 11.95
N ASN A 28 -1.63 14.96 10.67
CA ASN A 28 -0.83 16.05 10.11
C ASN A 28 -1.49 17.40 10.42
N THR A 29 -0.85 18.24 11.25
CA THR A 29 -1.30 19.62 11.49
C THR A 29 -0.59 20.55 10.50
N SER A 30 -1.34 20.98 9.47
CA SER A 30 -0.91 22.01 8.53
C SER A 30 -0.80 23.35 9.25
N MET A 31 0.39 23.95 9.18
CA MET A 31 0.59 25.36 9.48
C MET A 31 0.04 26.20 8.31
N ASN A 32 -0.89 27.10 8.59
CA ASN A 32 -1.12 28.26 7.74
C ASN A 32 -1.20 29.51 8.62
N GLY A 33 -0.17 30.36 8.48
CA GLY A 33 -0.16 31.71 9.02
C GLY A 33 -1.02 32.67 8.22
N GLY A 34 -1.39 33.79 8.84
CA GLY A 34 -1.93 34.95 8.11
C GLY A 34 -2.95 35.76 8.89
N ASN A 35 -2.46 36.78 9.59
CA ASN A 35 -3.10 38.04 10.00
C ASN A 35 -4.63 38.16 10.00
N GLY A 36 -5.16 38.49 11.19
CA GLY A 36 -6.48 39.09 11.37
C GLY A 36 -6.54 40.54 10.88
N VAL A 37 -7.58 40.83 10.11
CA VAL A 37 -8.14 42.18 9.93
C VAL A 37 -9.65 42.09 10.10
N ASN A 38 -10.14 43.00 10.93
CA ASN A 38 -11.47 43.16 11.48
C ASN A 38 -12.50 43.64 10.44
N GLY A 39 -13.69 43.04 10.41
CA GLY A 39 -14.83 43.51 9.60
C GLY A 39 -16.09 42.67 9.85
N PRO A 40 -17.23 43.27 10.24
CA PRO A 40 -18.40 42.53 10.69
C PRO A 40 -19.17 41.90 9.53
N SER A 41 -19.49 40.61 9.71
CA SER A 41 -20.62 39.89 9.13
C SER A 41 -20.79 39.87 7.60
N ALA A 42 -19.88 39.18 6.91
CA ALA A 42 -20.24 38.36 5.74
C ALA A 42 -20.36 36.86 6.10
N ALA A 43 -19.78 36.45 7.24
CA ALA A 43 -19.81 35.07 7.72
C ALA A 43 -21.20 34.59 8.21
N ALA A 44 -22.11 35.51 8.55
CA ALA A 44 -23.44 35.17 9.03
C ALA A 44 -24.47 34.94 7.91
N ALA A 45 -24.23 35.43 6.70
CA ALA A 45 -25.11 35.21 5.54
C ALA A 45 -24.79 33.92 4.76
N ALA A 46 -23.64 33.31 5.00
CA ALA A 46 -23.22 32.06 4.36
C ALA A 46 -23.78 30.79 5.04
N ALA A 47 -24.43 30.91 6.19
CA ALA A 47 -24.93 29.78 6.97
C ALA A 47 -26.26 29.18 6.47
N TYR A 48 -26.90 29.79 5.46
CA TYR A 48 -28.19 29.32 4.90
C TYR A 48 -28.14 29.00 3.40
N MET A 49 -26.95 28.96 2.79
CA MET A 49 -26.81 28.55 1.40
C MET A 49 -26.31 27.11 1.35
N ALA A 50 -27.07 26.23 0.69
CA ALA A 50 -26.64 24.86 0.41
C ALA A 50 -25.20 24.85 -0.12
N PRO A 51 -24.35 23.90 0.29
CA PRO A 51 -22.96 23.86 -0.10
C PRO A 51 -22.87 23.92 -1.63
N LEU A 52 -22.40 25.06 -2.13
CA LEU A 52 -22.24 25.27 -3.56
C LEU A 52 -21.34 24.16 -4.10
N PRO A 53 -21.70 23.51 -5.22
CA PRO A 53 -20.96 22.38 -5.75
C PRO A 53 -19.47 22.71 -5.89
N VAL A 54 -18.63 21.82 -5.35
CA VAL A 54 -17.18 21.85 -5.54
C VAL A 54 -16.90 21.96 -7.04
N GLY A 55 -16.39 23.11 -7.47
CA GLY A 55 -16.21 23.47 -8.88
C GLY A 55 -16.75 24.86 -9.24
N HIS A 56 -17.78 25.37 -8.54
CA HIS A 56 -18.36 26.67 -8.86
C HIS A 56 -17.37 27.84 -8.64
N GLN A 57 -16.57 27.78 -7.58
CA GLN A 57 -15.49 28.76 -7.33
C GLN A 57 -14.37 28.67 -8.37
N GLN A 58 -14.09 27.47 -8.90
CA GLN A 58 -13.07 27.28 -9.94
C GLN A 58 -13.55 27.83 -11.29
N ASP A 59 -14.83 27.62 -11.61
CA ASP A 59 -15.48 28.15 -12.80
C ASP A 59 -15.54 29.68 -12.77
N LEU A 60 -15.93 30.28 -11.64
CA LEU A 60 -15.91 31.75 -11.48
C LEU A 60 -14.51 32.35 -11.66
N ASN A 61 -13.47 31.68 -11.16
CA ASN A 61 -12.08 32.11 -11.39
C ASN A 61 -11.66 31.95 -12.86
N TYR A 62 -12.11 30.88 -13.53
CA TYR A 62 -11.85 30.66 -14.95
C TYR A 62 -12.52 31.73 -15.82
N LEU A 63 -13.81 32.02 -15.58
CA LEU A 63 -14.54 33.05 -16.31
C LEU A 63 -13.95 34.45 -16.07
N PHE A 64 -13.52 34.75 -14.84
CA PHE A 64 -12.88 36.02 -14.54
C PHE A 64 -11.58 36.21 -15.31
N ASN A 65 -10.73 35.17 -15.38
CA ASN A 65 -9.50 35.21 -16.17
C ASN A 65 -9.79 35.40 -17.67
N GLN A 66 -10.82 34.72 -18.20
CA GLN A 66 -11.18 34.83 -19.61
C GLN A 66 -11.76 36.21 -19.97
N ILE A 67 -12.51 36.83 -19.05
CA ILE A 67 -12.99 38.22 -19.21
C ILE A 67 -11.83 39.21 -19.20
N GLN A 68 -10.83 39.01 -18.33
CA GLN A 68 -9.63 39.86 -18.33
C GLN A 68 -8.84 39.71 -19.62
N GLU A 69 -8.69 38.49 -20.13
CA GLU A 69 -8.02 38.21 -21.39
C GLU A 69 -8.74 38.87 -22.58
N LEU A 70 -10.06 38.73 -22.66
CA LEU A 70 -10.90 39.41 -23.65
C LEU A 70 -10.79 40.94 -23.55
N GLY A 71 -10.73 41.49 -22.32
CA GLY A 71 -10.49 42.90 -22.07
C GLY A 71 -9.13 43.38 -22.60
N SER A 72 -8.09 42.56 -22.45
CA SER A 72 -6.75 42.83 -23.00
C SER A 72 -6.74 42.80 -24.53
N LEU A 73 -7.45 41.84 -25.13
CA LEU A 73 -7.61 41.72 -26.57
C LEU A 73 -8.39 42.90 -27.16
N LEU A 74 -9.47 43.35 -26.51
CA LEU A 74 -10.23 44.52 -26.93
C LEU A 74 -9.39 45.80 -26.88
N ARG A 75 -8.56 45.96 -25.84
CA ARG A 75 -7.63 47.09 -25.72
C ARG A 75 -6.59 47.06 -26.85
N SER A 76 -5.98 45.90 -27.09
CA SER A 76 -5.04 45.69 -28.20
C SER A 76 -5.70 45.97 -29.56
N ASN A 77 -6.96 45.55 -29.75
CA ASN A 77 -7.69 45.80 -30.99
C ASN A 77 -7.96 47.29 -31.18
N ARG A 78 -8.33 48.02 -30.13
CA ARG A 78 -8.50 49.47 -30.16
C ARG A 78 -7.19 50.20 -30.47
N ASP A 79 -6.08 49.75 -29.92
CA ASP A 79 -4.75 50.31 -30.22
C ASP A 79 -4.32 50.05 -31.67
N LYS A 80 -4.61 48.86 -32.21
CA LYS A 80 -4.39 48.53 -33.63
C LYS A 80 -5.29 49.36 -34.55
N VAL A 81 -6.56 49.57 -34.21
CA VAL A 81 -7.45 50.42 -34.99
C VAL A 81 -6.97 51.87 -34.95
N ASN A 82 -6.49 52.36 -33.80
CA ASN A 82 -5.93 53.71 -33.68
C ASN A 82 -4.61 53.88 -34.48
N SER A 83 -3.78 52.84 -34.59
CA SER A 83 -2.58 52.90 -35.43
C SER A 83 -2.96 52.86 -36.91
N ILE A 84 -3.96 52.06 -37.29
CA ILE A 84 -4.48 52.02 -38.66
C ILE A 84 -5.09 53.38 -39.05
N THR A 85 -5.87 54.02 -38.18
CA THR A 85 -6.46 55.34 -38.49
C THR A 85 -5.40 56.43 -38.60
N LYS A 86 -4.37 56.42 -37.73
CA LYS A 86 -3.23 57.34 -37.86
C LYS A 86 -2.45 57.12 -39.15
N ASN A 87 -2.17 55.87 -39.51
CA ASN A 87 -1.49 55.54 -40.75
C ASN A 87 -2.34 55.91 -41.97
N ALA A 88 -3.66 55.71 -41.91
CA ALA A 88 -4.59 56.12 -42.96
C ALA A 88 -4.66 57.65 -43.10
N GLU A 89 -4.62 58.41 -42.00
CA GLU A 89 -4.57 59.87 -42.02
C GLU A 89 -3.24 60.39 -42.60
N GLU A 90 -2.11 59.74 -42.28
CA GLU A 90 -0.81 60.05 -42.86
C GLU A 90 -0.77 59.75 -44.37
N VAL A 91 -1.34 58.62 -44.79
CA VAL A 91 -1.48 58.24 -46.21
C VAL A 91 -2.41 59.21 -46.94
N ALA A 92 -3.52 59.65 -46.32
CA ALA A 92 -4.42 60.65 -46.91
C ALA A 92 -3.75 62.03 -47.03
N LYS A 93 -2.94 62.44 -46.03
CA LYS A 93 -2.14 63.69 -46.11
C LYS A 93 -1.07 63.62 -47.20
N ARG A 94 -0.38 62.48 -47.35
CA ARG A 94 0.56 62.27 -48.47
C ARG A 94 -0.14 62.23 -49.82
N ALA A 95 -1.30 61.59 -49.92
CA ALA A 95 -2.08 61.53 -51.16
C ALA A 95 -2.58 62.92 -51.58
N ASN A 96 -3.05 63.75 -50.65
CA ASN A 96 -3.44 65.14 -50.95
C ASN A 96 -2.25 66.06 -51.29
N GLY A 97 -1.04 65.75 -50.81
CA GLY A 97 0.19 66.48 -51.15
C GLY A 97 0.86 66.07 -52.46
N ALA A 98 0.42 64.97 -53.09
CA ALA A 98 1.08 64.39 -54.27
C ALA A 98 0.53 64.87 -55.62
N PHE A 99 -0.51 65.73 -55.64
CA PHE A 99 -1.15 66.17 -56.89
C PHE A 99 -0.59 67.45 -57.52
N THR A 100 0.51 68.03 -57.00
CA THR A 100 0.98 69.36 -57.46
C THR A 100 2.34 69.41 -58.14
N ASN A 101 3.03 68.30 -58.41
CA ASN A 101 4.33 68.34 -59.12
C ASN A 101 4.34 67.40 -60.32
N GLY A 102 3.88 67.91 -61.46
CA GLY A 102 4.07 67.29 -62.77
C GLY A 102 5.06 68.10 -63.58
N GLU A 103 6.36 67.82 -63.46
CA GLU A 103 7.40 68.21 -64.43
C GLU A 103 8.80 67.65 -64.05
N GLU A 104 8.98 66.32 -64.05
CA GLU A 104 10.35 65.74 -63.99
C GLU A 104 10.42 64.33 -64.63
N SER A 105 9.99 64.19 -65.89
CA SER A 105 9.79 62.87 -66.51
C SER A 105 11.07 62.14 -66.97
N GLY A 106 12.25 62.76 -66.89
CA GLY A 106 13.52 62.17 -67.36
C GLY A 106 14.43 61.63 -66.25
N ALA A 107 14.63 62.41 -65.19
CA ALA A 107 15.45 62.03 -64.03
C ALA A 107 14.68 61.13 -63.03
N ALA A 108 13.36 61.28 -62.94
CA ALA A 108 12.51 60.38 -62.16
C ALA A 108 12.59 58.92 -62.65
N ALA A 109 12.68 58.70 -63.97
CA ALA A 109 12.75 57.34 -64.54
C ALA A 109 14.06 56.59 -64.20
N GLU A 110 15.19 57.29 -64.09
CA GLU A 110 16.45 56.69 -63.60
C GLU A 110 16.44 56.47 -62.08
N ASN A 111 15.90 57.42 -61.32
CA ASN A 111 15.72 57.29 -59.87
C ASN A 111 14.79 56.12 -59.53
N ASP A 112 13.73 55.92 -60.32
CA ASP A 112 12.80 54.80 -60.20
C ASP A 112 13.49 53.48 -60.56
N LYS A 113 14.33 53.43 -61.60
CA LYS A 113 15.14 52.23 -61.90
C LYS A 113 16.17 51.89 -60.83
N ALA A 114 16.74 52.89 -60.15
CA ALA A 114 17.65 52.67 -59.02
C ALA A 114 16.89 52.14 -57.79
N LYS A 115 15.74 52.74 -57.46
CA LYS A 115 14.84 52.26 -56.41
C LYS A 115 14.30 50.86 -56.68
N ILE A 116 13.97 50.53 -57.93
CA ILE A 116 13.51 49.19 -58.32
C ILE A 116 14.60 48.16 -58.03
N ARG A 117 15.87 48.43 -58.38
CA ARG A 117 16.99 47.53 -58.07
C ARG A 117 17.27 47.40 -56.57
N GLU A 118 17.15 48.49 -55.83
CA GLU A 118 17.25 48.48 -54.37
C GLU A 118 16.13 47.63 -53.73
N LEU A 119 14.88 47.84 -54.17
CA LEU A 119 13.73 47.05 -53.74
C LEU A 119 13.86 45.56 -54.11
N GLU A 120 14.42 45.24 -55.27
CA GLU A 120 14.70 43.86 -55.67
C GLU A 120 15.75 43.19 -54.76
N LEU A 121 16.77 43.94 -54.35
CA LEU A 121 17.81 43.45 -53.44
C LEU A 121 17.26 43.27 -52.01
N GLU A 122 16.47 44.23 -51.53
CA GLU A 122 15.75 44.13 -50.25
C GLU A 122 14.79 42.93 -50.26
N LEU A 123 14.06 42.74 -51.36
CA LEU A 123 13.14 41.62 -51.55
C LEU A 123 13.88 40.29 -51.60
N ALA A 124 15.05 40.21 -52.26
CA ALA A 124 15.89 39.01 -52.26
C ALA A 124 16.41 38.69 -50.85
N LYS A 125 16.85 39.71 -50.10
CA LYS A 125 17.27 39.57 -48.70
C LYS A 125 16.13 39.08 -47.80
N GLN A 126 14.93 39.65 -47.94
CA GLN A 126 13.76 39.21 -47.19
C GLN A 126 13.33 37.79 -47.54
N LYS A 127 13.38 37.40 -48.83
CA LYS A 127 13.10 36.01 -49.24
C LYS A 127 14.06 35.03 -48.59
N HIS A 128 15.35 35.34 -48.54
CA HIS A 128 16.33 34.50 -47.88
C HIS A 128 16.09 34.38 -46.37
N LEU A 129 15.73 35.47 -45.71
CA LEU A 129 15.34 35.48 -44.29
C LEU A 129 14.10 34.63 -44.02
N VAL A 130 13.11 34.69 -44.92
CA VAL A 130 11.91 33.85 -44.87
C VAL A 130 12.26 32.37 -45.05
N GLU A 131 13.20 32.02 -45.91
CA GLU A 131 13.68 30.64 -46.06
C GLU A 131 14.38 30.14 -44.78
N LEU A 132 15.22 30.97 -44.16
CA LEU A 132 15.88 30.65 -42.89
C LEU A 132 14.83 30.41 -41.79
N TYR A 133 13.88 31.33 -41.61
CA TYR A 133 12.83 31.15 -40.61
C TYR A 133 11.94 29.94 -40.87
N LYS A 134 11.68 29.58 -42.13
CA LYS A 134 10.97 28.34 -42.46
C LYS A 134 11.77 27.09 -42.11
N HIS A 135 13.09 27.14 -42.26
CA HIS A 135 13.97 26.05 -41.84
C HIS A 135 13.97 25.91 -40.32
N GLU A 136 14.22 26.99 -39.59
CA GLU A 136 14.17 27.00 -38.12
C GLU A 136 12.80 26.58 -37.58
N GLN A 137 11.72 27.01 -38.24
CA GLN A 137 10.36 26.59 -37.87
C GLN A 137 10.19 25.07 -38.01
N LYS A 138 10.70 24.45 -39.08
CA LYS A 138 10.65 22.99 -39.26
C LYS A 138 11.46 22.28 -38.17
N GLU A 139 12.66 22.75 -37.87
CA GLU A 139 13.49 22.16 -36.82
C GLU A 139 12.83 22.28 -35.44
N ASN A 140 12.27 23.45 -35.12
CA ASN A 140 11.54 23.67 -33.87
C ASN A 140 10.30 22.75 -33.78
N THR A 141 9.54 22.58 -34.87
CA THR A 141 8.40 21.64 -34.85
C THR A 141 8.84 20.19 -34.66
N ASN A 142 9.98 19.80 -35.23
CA ASN A 142 10.53 18.46 -35.03
C ASN A 142 10.97 18.26 -33.57
N LEU A 143 11.63 19.26 -32.99
CA LEU A 143 12.08 19.21 -31.61
C LEU A 143 10.88 19.09 -30.64
N ILE A 144 9.80 19.82 -30.90
CA ILE A 144 8.54 19.71 -30.13
C ILE A 144 7.98 18.28 -30.21
N ALA A 145 7.95 17.67 -31.39
CA ALA A 145 7.46 16.30 -31.56
C ALA A 145 8.33 15.29 -30.78
N MET A 146 9.65 15.45 -30.79
CA MET A 146 10.56 14.60 -30.00
C MET A 146 10.36 14.77 -28.50
N TYR A 147 10.11 15.99 -28.03
CA TYR A 147 9.79 16.24 -26.62
C TYR A 147 8.45 15.65 -26.22
N GLU A 148 7.45 15.72 -27.09
CA GLU A 148 6.14 15.12 -26.86
C GLU A 148 6.27 13.59 -26.70
N GLU A 149 7.02 12.94 -27.59
CA GLU A 149 7.28 11.50 -27.50
C GLU A 149 8.07 11.12 -26.23
N ALA A 150 9.14 11.86 -25.93
CA ALA A 150 9.96 11.62 -24.74
C ALA A 150 9.17 11.85 -23.44
N MET A 151 8.34 12.89 -23.38
CA MET A 151 7.45 13.12 -22.23
C MET A 151 6.35 12.07 -22.15
N GLY A 152 5.76 11.66 -23.28
CA GLY A 152 4.75 10.60 -23.31
C GLY A 152 5.28 9.29 -22.74
N THR A 153 6.47 8.87 -23.19
CA THR A 153 7.15 7.66 -22.69
C THR A 153 7.55 7.78 -21.22
N ALA A 154 8.06 8.93 -20.78
CA ALA A 154 8.40 9.15 -19.37
C ALA A 154 7.16 9.07 -18.46
N VAL A 155 6.03 9.66 -18.86
CA VAL A 155 4.78 9.60 -18.10
C VAL A 155 4.25 8.17 -18.02
N GLU A 156 4.33 7.40 -19.10
CA GLU A 156 3.93 5.99 -19.10
C GLU A 156 4.81 5.15 -18.18
N GLN A 157 6.14 5.35 -18.20
CA GLN A 157 7.07 4.69 -17.29
C GLN A 157 6.76 5.01 -15.82
N VAL A 158 6.48 6.28 -15.49
CA VAL A 158 6.11 6.70 -14.14
C VAL A 158 4.81 6.03 -13.71
N ARG A 159 3.79 6.01 -14.57
CA ARG A 159 2.51 5.33 -14.29
C ARG A 159 2.73 3.85 -14.02
N ASN A 160 3.49 3.17 -14.87
CA ASN A 160 3.78 1.74 -14.74
C ASN A 160 4.58 1.45 -13.45
N TYR A 161 5.55 2.30 -13.13
CA TYR A 161 6.35 2.19 -11.90
C TYR A 161 5.48 2.33 -10.64
N CYS A 162 4.61 3.35 -10.57
CA CYS A 162 3.69 3.52 -9.45
C CYS A 162 2.75 2.32 -9.31
N GLY A 163 2.19 1.82 -10.42
CA GLY A 163 1.32 0.66 -10.42
C GLY A 163 2.02 -0.63 -9.97
N ASP A 164 3.24 -0.89 -10.44
CA ASP A 164 3.98 -2.08 -10.02
C ASP A 164 4.39 -2.00 -8.55
N ILE A 165 4.78 -0.83 -8.04
CA ILE A 165 5.09 -0.65 -6.61
C ILE A 165 3.88 -0.96 -5.74
N GLU A 166 2.73 -0.41 -6.06
CA GLU A 166 1.50 -0.68 -5.31
C GLU A 166 1.15 -2.17 -5.37
N GLY A 167 1.27 -2.78 -6.55
CA GLY A 167 1.08 -4.22 -6.73
C GLY A 167 2.06 -5.08 -5.94
N ARG A 168 3.32 -4.67 -5.83
CA ARG A 168 4.35 -5.37 -5.03
C ARG A 168 4.06 -5.25 -3.54
N PHE A 169 3.68 -4.05 -3.06
CA PHE A 169 3.33 -3.83 -1.66
C PHE A 169 2.10 -4.66 -1.24
N LEU A 170 1.06 -4.70 -2.08
CA LEU A 170 -0.13 -5.52 -1.82
C LEU A 170 0.20 -7.02 -1.80
N ARG A 171 1.01 -7.50 -2.74
CA ARG A 171 1.48 -8.90 -2.75
C ARG A 171 2.26 -9.24 -1.49
N GLN A 172 3.18 -8.38 -1.08
CA GLN A 172 3.95 -8.58 0.15
C GLN A 172 3.05 -8.63 1.39
N ARG A 173 2.08 -7.71 1.48
CA ARG A 173 1.14 -7.68 2.62
C ARG A 173 0.25 -8.92 2.66
N ARG A 174 -0.25 -9.37 1.51
CA ARG A 174 -1.01 -10.62 1.41
C ARG A 174 -0.17 -11.80 1.85
N HIS A 175 1.03 -11.94 1.29
CA HIS A 175 1.94 -13.03 1.63
C HIS A 175 2.29 -13.07 3.14
N TYR A 176 2.54 -11.92 3.75
CA TYR A 176 2.79 -11.85 5.19
C TYR A 176 1.56 -12.24 6.03
N ASN A 177 0.37 -11.86 5.58
CA ASN A 177 -0.87 -12.27 6.24
C ASN A 177 -1.11 -13.78 6.14
N ASP A 178 -0.85 -14.35 4.96
CA ASP A 178 -0.95 -15.80 4.72
C ASP A 178 0.03 -16.56 5.61
N LEU A 179 1.29 -16.09 5.73
CA LEU A 179 2.29 -16.70 6.61
C LEU A 179 1.87 -16.61 8.09
N LEU A 180 1.34 -15.48 8.52
CA LEU A 180 0.84 -15.32 9.90
C LEU A 180 -0.36 -16.24 10.18
N GLN A 181 -1.20 -16.49 9.17
CA GLN A 181 -2.32 -17.41 9.30
C GLN A 181 -1.81 -18.86 9.36
N GLN A 182 -0.86 -19.22 8.50
CA GLN A 182 -0.22 -20.53 8.51
C GLN A 182 0.41 -20.85 9.87
N GLU A 183 1.18 -19.92 10.45
CA GLU A 183 1.77 -20.09 11.79
C GLU A 183 0.72 -20.30 12.89
N LYS A 184 -0.43 -19.60 12.81
CA LYS A 184 -1.54 -19.81 13.75
C LYS A 184 -2.15 -21.19 13.61
N ASP A 185 -2.34 -21.64 12.37
CA ASP A 185 -2.94 -22.93 12.06
C ASP A 185 -1.99 -24.08 12.46
N GLU A 186 -0.69 -23.95 12.21
CA GLU A 186 0.35 -24.89 12.65
C GLU A 186 0.43 -24.97 14.18
N HIS A 187 0.38 -23.82 14.86
CA HIS A 187 0.36 -23.79 16.32
C HIS A 187 -0.92 -24.41 16.90
N LEU A 188 -2.07 -24.21 16.27
CA LEU A 188 -3.32 -24.86 16.66
C LEU A 188 -3.22 -26.38 16.45
N GLN A 189 -2.71 -26.83 15.30
CA GLN A 189 -2.54 -28.23 14.97
C GLN A 189 -1.65 -28.95 15.99
N SER A 190 -0.50 -28.36 16.34
CA SER A 190 0.40 -28.91 17.37
C SER A 190 -0.29 -29.11 18.72
N ARG A 191 -1.15 -28.17 19.12
CA ARG A 191 -1.94 -28.31 20.36
C ARG A 191 -2.98 -29.42 20.28
N LEU A 192 -3.69 -29.53 19.15
CA LEU A 192 -4.66 -30.59 18.92
C LEU A 192 -4.00 -31.97 18.92
N ASP A 193 -2.83 -32.10 18.29
CA ASP A 193 -2.05 -33.34 18.30
C ASP A 193 -1.60 -33.71 19.72
N ARG A 194 -1.11 -32.73 20.49
CA ARG A 194 -0.74 -32.94 21.90
C ARG A 194 -1.94 -33.44 22.71
N ASP A 195 -3.10 -32.80 22.58
CA ASP A 195 -4.32 -33.21 23.29
C ASP A 195 -4.80 -34.60 22.84
N HIS A 196 -4.67 -34.92 21.55
CA HIS A 196 -4.95 -36.25 21.02
C HIS A 196 -4.10 -37.34 21.68
N TRP A 197 -2.77 -37.15 21.74
CA TRP A 197 -1.86 -38.11 22.37
C TRP A 197 -2.06 -38.22 23.88
N HIS A 198 -2.35 -37.11 24.57
CA HIS A 198 -2.71 -37.16 25.99
C HIS A 198 -3.99 -37.95 26.23
N ALA A 199 -5.05 -37.73 25.44
CA ALA A 199 -6.29 -38.48 25.55
C ALA A 199 -6.09 -39.98 25.31
N GLN A 200 -5.29 -40.35 24.29
CA GLN A 200 -4.94 -41.75 24.05
C GLN A 200 -4.16 -42.36 25.22
N THR A 201 -3.22 -41.61 25.80
CA THR A 201 -2.41 -42.08 26.94
C THR A 201 -3.29 -42.32 28.16
N LEU A 202 -4.21 -41.40 28.47
CA LEU A 202 -5.16 -41.57 29.57
C LEU A 202 -6.04 -42.81 29.38
N LYS A 203 -6.54 -43.04 28.15
CA LYS A 203 -7.30 -44.24 27.81
C LYS A 203 -6.51 -45.52 28.06
N VAL A 204 -5.23 -45.55 27.65
CA VAL A 204 -4.35 -46.70 27.90
C VAL A 204 -4.11 -46.88 29.40
N CYS A 205 -3.87 -45.81 30.16
CA CYS A 205 -3.72 -45.90 31.61
C CYS A 205 -4.99 -46.45 32.30
N GLU A 206 -6.18 -46.06 31.86
CA GLU A 206 -7.44 -46.63 32.35
C GLU A 206 -7.58 -48.11 32.00
N MET A 207 -7.23 -48.51 30.77
CA MET A 207 -7.20 -49.93 30.37
C MET A 207 -6.23 -50.75 31.23
N ILE A 208 -5.06 -50.21 31.56
CA ILE A 208 -4.09 -50.87 32.44
C ILE A 208 -4.64 -51.01 33.86
N ARG A 209 -5.19 -49.93 34.44
CA ARG A 209 -5.79 -49.97 35.78
C ARG A 209 -6.95 -50.96 35.86
N THR A 210 -7.81 -50.99 34.84
CA THR A 210 -8.94 -51.93 34.78
C THR A 210 -8.47 -53.37 34.60
N ALA A 211 -7.47 -53.63 33.75
CA ALA A 211 -6.87 -54.96 33.63
C ALA A 211 -6.22 -55.43 34.94
N HIS A 212 -5.50 -54.55 35.65
CA HIS A 212 -4.96 -54.86 36.97
C HIS A 212 -6.06 -55.15 37.98
N ARG A 213 -7.13 -54.34 38.01
CA ARG A 213 -8.28 -54.55 38.88
C ARG A 213 -8.93 -55.91 38.61
N LEU A 214 -9.21 -56.23 37.34
CA LEU A 214 -9.77 -57.52 36.94
C LEU A 214 -8.88 -58.69 37.36
N ARG A 215 -7.57 -58.60 37.14
CA ARG A 215 -6.60 -59.62 37.58
C ARG A 215 -6.60 -59.80 39.11
N SER A 216 -6.73 -58.71 39.87
CA SER A 216 -6.78 -58.77 41.33
C SER A 216 -8.13 -59.28 41.85
N GLU A 217 -9.24 -58.94 41.19
CA GLU A 217 -10.59 -59.35 41.57
C GLU A 217 -10.91 -60.80 41.17
N GLU A 218 -10.30 -61.33 40.11
CA GLU A 218 -10.60 -62.68 39.56
C GLU A 218 -10.36 -63.83 40.55
N TRP A 219 -9.56 -63.62 41.60
CA TRP A 219 -9.13 -64.69 42.51
C TRP A 219 -9.28 -64.33 44.00
N HIS A 220 -9.99 -63.26 44.36
CA HIS A 220 -9.94 -62.77 45.75
C HIS A 220 -10.99 -63.40 46.67
N GLU A 221 -12.27 -63.45 46.27
CA GLU A 221 -13.34 -63.88 47.17
C GLU A 221 -13.28 -65.38 47.47
N GLU A 222 -13.16 -66.20 46.44
CA GLU A 222 -13.15 -67.65 46.54
C GLU A 222 -11.94 -68.13 47.36
N TYR A 223 -10.79 -67.49 47.18
CA TYR A 223 -9.56 -67.85 47.89
C TYR A 223 -9.61 -67.44 49.35
N THR A 224 -10.20 -66.28 49.68
CA THR A 224 -10.40 -65.89 51.08
C THR A 224 -11.34 -66.85 51.81
N ILE A 225 -12.40 -67.32 51.15
CA ILE A 225 -13.32 -68.32 51.70
C ILE A 225 -12.61 -69.66 51.91
N ILE A 226 -11.87 -70.15 50.91
CA ILE A 226 -11.13 -71.41 51.03
C ILE A 226 -10.08 -71.32 52.16
N ALA A 227 -9.34 -70.21 52.25
CA ALA A 227 -8.36 -69.99 53.31
C ALA A 227 -9.01 -69.92 54.71
N ALA A 228 -10.16 -69.25 54.83
CA ALA A 228 -10.93 -69.18 56.09
C ALA A 228 -11.43 -70.56 56.52
N LEU A 229 -12.04 -71.32 55.59
CA LEU A 229 -12.53 -72.69 55.84
C LEU A 229 -11.40 -73.63 56.24
N GLN A 230 -10.24 -73.57 55.57
CA GLN A 230 -9.07 -74.32 55.99
C GLN A 230 -8.60 -73.92 57.39
N GLY A 231 -8.62 -72.62 57.72
CA GLY A 231 -8.32 -72.13 59.05
C GLY A 231 -9.22 -72.74 60.13
N GLU A 232 -10.53 -72.81 59.86
CA GLU A 232 -11.49 -73.48 60.72
C GLU A 232 -11.19 -74.98 60.88
N VAL A 233 -10.91 -75.69 59.78
CA VAL A 233 -10.53 -77.12 59.82
C VAL A 233 -9.26 -77.33 60.64
N ARG A 234 -8.23 -76.50 60.48
CA ARG A 234 -7.00 -76.57 61.29
C ARG A 234 -7.28 -76.36 62.78
N ILE A 235 -8.17 -75.42 63.13
CA ILE A 235 -8.58 -75.16 64.52
C ILE A 235 -9.38 -76.33 65.08
N LEU A 236 -10.36 -76.85 64.33
CA LEU A 236 -11.17 -77.99 64.75
C LEU A 236 -10.30 -79.24 64.96
N ARG A 237 -9.35 -79.50 64.05
CA ARG A 237 -8.39 -80.61 64.17
C ARG A 237 -7.55 -80.50 65.45
N ARG A 238 -7.10 -79.28 65.77
CA ARG A 238 -6.39 -78.97 67.03
C ARG A 238 -7.26 -79.20 68.26
N VAL A 239 -8.53 -78.78 68.26
CA VAL A 239 -9.45 -78.94 69.40
C VAL A 239 -9.79 -80.41 69.66
N ILE A 240 -9.89 -81.22 68.61
CA ILE A 240 -10.16 -82.66 68.70
C ILE A 240 -8.89 -83.46 69.05
N GLY A 241 -7.72 -82.81 69.10
CA GLY A 241 -6.44 -83.44 69.44
C GLY A 241 -5.85 -84.29 68.31
N MET A 242 -6.31 -84.07 67.08
CA MET A 242 -5.72 -84.67 65.89
C MET A 242 -4.45 -83.92 65.49
N GLU A 243 -3.51 -84.62 64.83
CA GLU A 243 -2.25 -84.01 64.37
C GLU A 243 -2.49 -82.84 63.39
N ALA A 244 -1.49 -82.01 63.10
CA ALA A 244 -1.62 -81.03 62.03
C ALA A 244 -1.52 -81.74 60.67
N GLU A 245 -2.39 -81.40 59.72
CA GLU A 245 -2.27 -81.91 58.35
C GLU A 245 -1.10 -81.20 57.66
N LYS A 246 -0.38 -81.92 56.78
CA LYS A 246 0.66 -81.24 55.99
C LYS A 246 -0.02 -80.31 54.99
N PRO A 247 0.59 -79.16 54.67
CA PRO A 247 0.00 -78.22 53.71
C PRO A 247 -0.41 -78.89 52.39
N GLU A 248 0.38 -79.83 51.88
CA GLU A 248 0.11 -80.55 50.63
C GLU A 248 -1.08 -81.52 50.67
N GLU A 249 -1.48 -81.95 51.87
CA GLU A 249 -2.54 -82.92 52.09
C GLU A 249 -3.90 -82.20 52.32
N GLU A 250 -3.88 -80.89 52.62
CA GLU A 250 -5.08 -80.11 52.88
C GLU A 250 -5.98 -79.95 51.65
N THR A 251 -7.31 -80.05 51.84
CA THR A 251 -8.28 -80.00 50.73
C THR A 251 -8.24 -78.70 49.90
N GLY A 252 -7.89 -77.58 50.52
CA GLY A 252 -7.74 -76.27 49.85
C GLY A 252 -6.35 -76.01 49.23
N TRP A 253 -5.37 -76.88 49.44
CA TRP A 253 -4.00 -76.72 48.93
C TRP A 253 -3.88 -76.51 47.41
N PRO A 254 -4.60 -77.25 46.54
CA PRO A 254 -4.46 -77.10 45.09
C PRO A 254 -4.85 -75.70 44.61
N TYR A 255 -5.71 -75.03 45.36
CA TYR A 255 -6.20 -73.68 45.06
C TYR A 255 -5.27 -72.62 45.66
N LEU A 256 -4.82 -72.80 46.90
CA LEU A 256 -4.03 -71.78 47.60
C LEU A 256 -2.53 -71.76 47.26
N LYS A 257 -1.99 -72.81 46.64
CA LYS A 257 -0.56 -72.91 46.28
C LYS A 257 -0.04 -71.79 45.39
N ASP A 258 -0.89 -71.24 44.52
CA ASP A 258 -0.54 -70.22 43.52
C ASP A 258 -0.92 -68.81 43.99
N LEU A 259 -1.49 -68.69 45.19
CA LEU A 259 -1.84 -67.40 45.77
C LEU A 259 -0.54 -66.67 46.15
N PRO A 260 -0.35 -65.41 45.75
CA PRO A 260 0.69 -64.59 46.34
C PRO A 260 0.29 -64.36 47.80
N LEU A 261 0.83 -65.17 48.71
CA LEU A 261 0.65 -64.95 50.15
C LEU A 261 1.14 -63.52 50.43
N PRO A 262 0.33 -62.64 51.04
CA PRO A 262 0.90 -61.47 51.68
C PRO A 262 1.87 -62.00 52.75
N GLU A 263 3.13 -61.55 52.72
CA GLU A 263 4.05 -61.75 53.84
C GLU A 263 3.44 -61.20 55.15
#